data_AF-A0A7S2FJG8-F1
#
_entry.id   AF-A0A7S2FJG8-F1
#
_cell.length_a   1.000
_cell.length_b   1.000
_cell.length_c   1.000
_cell.angle_alpha   90.00
_cell.angle_beta   90.00
_cell.angle_gamma   90.00
#
_symmetry.space_group_name_H-M   'P 1'
#
loop_
_entity.id
_entity.type
_entity.pdbx_description
1 polymer ?
#
loop_
_entity_poly.entity_id
_entity_poly.type
_entity_poly.pdbx_seq_one_letter_code
_entity_poly.pdbx_strand_id
1 'polypeptide(L)'
;QEVEEAMHRPEAGDDCRASCEVISAATTPRGIVASLVGQAIATAPPPESAAIVEEARRKIHIEKKAAAVTQASPADVLVSLSHASLRAAAKRQNARAAAAAKAVAPVHDNGDNAAAAEDVLEWAPPPPALRRPVLSVSLWHLIVREFRSVLRRPALFATHLVAAAALGVMLGLVYFDVPATLPGVINRMGAFFFFASLWGFAGMSAIDPTFESRYRDQTGLLNLDFPVYSLLLARVLADSLLLRVIPTIIYGSIFYPLMGLRASTQSFFVFIGIGALYTTNMGILAMLVATLAPSMGVAIVVLAIVILFMVLFGGFLVNPASMPPITLALRQLSPFYQTFSSFLLNELKDNQMNFRLDVEMAGTWTSIEGVQGNTFLSVVGVDRKSSVLRHSTALWLHTIFLSLLLYLSLRFAFVPGRRWRRA
;
A
#
# COMPACT_ATOMS: atom_id res chain seq x y z
N GLN A 1 65.75 21.73 15.38
CA GLN A 1 67.11 21.64 15.92
C GLN A 1 67.57 22.95 16.55
N GLU A 2 67.34 24.13 15.97
CA GLU A 2 67.57 25.41 16.69
C GLU A 2 66.55 25.73 17.80
N VAL A 3 65.45 24.97 17.89
CA VAL A 3 64.42 25.11 18.95
C VAL A 3 64.77 24.30 20.20
N GLU A 4 65.70 23.34 20.10
CA GLU A 4 66.01 22.38 21.16
C GLU A 4 67.13 22.89 22.11
N GLU A 5 67.82 23.98 21.73
CA GLU A 5 68.96 24.55 22.47
C GLU A 5 68.60 25.76 23.36
N ALA A 6 67.35 26.23 23.34
CA ALA A 6 66.91 27.42 24.08
C ALA A 6 66.22 27.13 25.44
N MET A 7 65.99 25.87 25.81
CA MET A 7 65.25 25.51 27.04
C MET A 7 66.09 25.46 28.34
N HIS A 8 67.39 25.71 28.29
CA HIS A 8 68.25 25.68 29.49
C HIS A 8 68.97 27.01 29.72
N ARG A 9 68.25 28.00 30.28
CA ARG A 9 68.78 28.95 31.27
C ARG A 9 67.64 29.71 31.96
N PRO A 10 67.64 29.78 33.30
CA PRO A 10 66.72 30.63 34.05
C PRO A 10 67.30 32.03 34.16
N GLU A 11 66.47 33.07 33.99
CA GLU A 11 66.53 34.41 34.60
C GLU A 11 66.05 35.53 33.65
N ALA A 12 65.22 36.43 34.20
CA ALA A 12 64.64 37.65 33.64
C ALA A 12 63.67 37.43 32.46
N GLY A 13 62.44 37.93 32.43
CA GLY A 13 61.70 38.99 33.12
C GLY A 13 60.45 39.24 32.23
N ASP A 14 59.39 39.79 32.79
CA ASP A 14 58.00 39.80 32.26
C ASP A 14 57.73 40.35 30.83
N ASP A 15 58.73 40.73 30.03
CA ASP A 15 58.55 41.24 28.65
C ASP A 15 58.37 40.14 27.57
N CYS A 16 58.65 38.87 27.88
CA CYS A 16 58.48 37.77 26.90
C CYS A 16 57.04 37.22 26.84
N ARG A 17 56.16 37.60 27.78
CA ARG A 17 54.77 37.11 27.83
C ARG A 17 53.85 37.83 26.84
N ALA A 18 54.11 39.11 26.55
CA ALA A 18 53.34 39.88 25.58
C ALA A 18 53.64 39.49 24.11
N SER A 19 54.88 39.09 23.80
CA SER A 19 55.25 38.67 22.44
C SER A 19 54.74 37.26 22.08
N CYS A 20 54.48 36.41 23.08
CA CYS A 20 53.90 35.07 22.86
C CYS A 20 52.38 35.09 22.66
N GLU A 21 51.63 36.06 23.20
CA GLU A 21 50.19 36.19 22.92
C GLU A 21 49.91 36.67 21.49
N VAL A 22 50.79 37.48 20.90
CA VAL A 22 50.66 37.95 19.51
C VAL A 22 50.90 36.82 18.51
N ILE A 23 51.79 35.87 18.81
CA ILE A 23 52.08 34.74 17.91
C ILE A 23 51.04 33.61 18.07
N SER A 24 50.38 33.50 19.23
CA SER A 24 49.27 32.57 19.45
C SER A 24 47.96 32.98 18.73
N ALA A 25 47.78 34.26 18.37
CA ALA A 25 46.58 34.72 17.67
C ALA A 25 46.64 34.49 16.15
N ALA A 26 47.85 34.36 15.58
CA ALA A 26 48.07 34.23 14.14
C ALA A 26 47.85 32.82 13.57
N THR A 27 47.64 31.80 14.41
CA THR A 27 47.43 30.41 13.99
C THR A 27 45.99 29.90 14.17
N THR A 28 45.02 30.78 14.45
CA THR A 28 43.60 30.38 14.46
C THR A 28 42.91 30.65 13.11
N PRO A 29 41.94 29.81 12.69
CA PRO A 29 41.28 29.90 11.38
C PRO A 29 40.57 31.24 11.09
N ARG A 30 40.37 32.11 12.08
CA ARG A 30 39.69 33.41 11.93
C ARG A 30 40.64 34.54 11.49
N GLY A 31 41.93 34.50 11.82
CA GLY A 31 42.89 35.56 11.44
C GLY A 31 43.27 35.53 9.95
N ILE A 32 43.39 34.33 9.38
CA ILE A 32 43.72 34.13 7.95
C ILE A 32 42.56 34.60 7.05
N VAL A 33 41.31 34.44 7.51
CA VAL A 33 40.11 34.88 6.78
C VAL A 33 39.98 36.41 6.76
N ALA A 34 40.34 37.11 7.85
CA ALA A 34 40.30 38.57 7.90
C ALA A 34 41.34 39.24 6.96
N SER A 35 42.54 38.65 6.83
CA SER A 35 43.59 39.13 5.93
C SER A 35 43.26 38.91 4.44
N LEU A 36 42.65 37.76 4.10
CA LEU A 36 42.25 37.45 2.72
C LEU A 36 41.04 38.27 2.26
N VAL A 37 40.11 38.58 3.16
CA VAL A 37 38.98 39.47 2.88
C VAL A 37 39.46 40.92 2.69
N GLY A 38 40.46 41.37 3.45
CA GLY A 38 41.07 42.69 3.27
C GLY A 38 41.81 42.86 1.94
N GLN A 39 42.53 41.83 1.47
CA GLN A 39 43.24 41.87 0.18
C GLN A 39 42.30 41.71 -1.03
N ALA A 40 41.19 40.97 -0.90
CA ALA A 40 40.21 40.80 -1.98
C ALA A 40 39.38 42.07 -2.27
N ILE A 41 39.23 42.95 -1.28
CA ILE A 41 38.52 44.25 -1.44
C ILE A 41 39.39 45.27 -2.19
N ALA A 42 40.73 45.11 -2.19
CA ALA A 42 41.66 46.04 -2.82
C ALA A 42 41.89 45.82 -4.34
N THR A 43 41.41 44.72 -4.93
CA THR A 43 41.69 44.36 -6.35
C THR A 43 40.43 44.20 -7.22
N ALA A 44 39.29 44.76 -6.81
CA ALA A 44 38.06 44.70 -7.62
C ALA A 44 38.11 45.69 -8.81
N PRO A 45 37.79 45.26 -10.05
CA PRO A 45 37.65 46.15 -11.21
C PRO A 45 36.38 47.02 -11.10
N PRO A 46 36.31 48.18 -11.80
CA PRO A 46 35.26 49.18 -11.59
C PRO A 46 33.83 48.69 -11.91
N PRO A 47 32.78 49.36 -11.38
CA PRO A 47 31.45 48.78 -11.15
C PRO A 47 30.60 48.51 -12.41
N GLU A 48 31.04 48.87 -13.61
CA GLU A 48 30.27 48.64 -14.85
C GLU A 48 30.40 47.21 -15.42
N SER A 49 31.43 46.43 -15.07
CA SER A 49 31.60 45.07 -15.62
C SER A 49 30.85 43.98 -14.85
N ALA A 50 30.50 44.20 -13.57
CA ALA A 50 29.76 43.23 -12.76
C ALA A 50 28.30 43.08 -13.24
N ALA A 51 27.67 44.18 -13.65
CA ALA A 51 26.32 44.18 -14.20
C ALA A 51 26.23 43.42 -15.53
N ILE A 52 27.24 43.55 -16.39
CA ILE A 52 27.31 42.87 -17.69
C ILE A 52 27.50 41.36 -17.51
N VAL A 53 28.29 40.93 -16.52
CA VAL A 53 28.51 39.50 -16.20
C VAL A 53 27.26 38.89 -15.54
N GLU A 54 26.57 39.63 -14.68
CA GLU A 54 25.30 39.21 -14.07
C GLU A 54 24.20 39.05 -15.14
N GLU A 55 24.16 39.96 -16.12
CA GLU A 55 23.20 39.92 -17.22
C GLU A 55 23.50 38.80 -18.23
N ALA A 56 24.79 38.57 -18.54
CA ALA A 56 25.22 37.42 -19.35
C ALA A 56 24.89 36.08 -18.67
N ARG A 57 25.07 35.97 -17.34
CA ARG A 57 24.63 34.79 -16.56
C ARG A 57 23.13 34.58 -16.61
N ARG A 58 22.32 35.64 -16.54
CA ARG A 58 20.86 35.54 -16.69
C ARG A 58 20.47 35.07 -18.09
N LYS A 59 21.08 35.60 -19.15
CA LYS A 59 20.78 35.19 -20.53
C LYS A 59 21.14 33.73 -20.78
N ILE A 60 22.31 33.25 -20.32
CA ILE A 60 22.72 31.84 -20.43
C ILE A 60 21.81 30.91 -19.59
N HIS A 61 21.35 31.36 -18.41
CA HIS A 61 20.43 30.58 -17.59
C HIS A 61 19.01 30.49 -18.18
N ILE A 62 18.57 31.54 -18.88
CA ILE A 62 17.30 31.57 -19.61
C ILE A 62 17.37 30.66 -20.85
N GLU A 63 18.46 30.70 -21.62
CA GLU A 63 18.64 29.82 -22.79
C GLU A 63 18.76 28.34 -22.39
N LYS A 64 19.46 28.01 -21.29
CA LYS A 64 19.50 26.63 -20.77
C LYS A 64 18.14 26.14 -20.28
N LYS A 65 17.30 27.02 -19.72
CA LYS A 65 15.91 26.69 -19.35
C LYS A 65 15.00 26.56 -20.57
N ALA A 66 15.20 27.37 -21.60
CA ALA A 66 14.45 27.28 -22.85
C ALA A 66 14.78 25.97 -23.61
N ALA A 67 16.05 25.56 -23.65
CA ALA A 67 16.47 24.31 -24.28
C ALA A 67 15.94 23.05 -23.54
N ALA A 68 15.74 23.13 -22.21
CA ALA A 68 15.16 22.05 -21.43
C ALA A 68 13.64 21.89 -21.64
N VAL A 69 12.94 22.96 -22.06
CA VAL A 69 11.49 22.93 -22.37
C VAL A 69 11.22 22.32 -23.74
N THR A 70 12.15 22.41 -24.69
CA THR A 70 12.01 21.84 -26.04
C THR A 70 12.19 20.30 -26.11
N GLN A 71 12.58 19.63 -25.02
CA GLN A 71 12.73 18.16 -24.96
C GLN A 71 11.74 17.45 -24.04
N ALA A 72 10.80 18.18 -23.42
CA ALA A 72 9.86 17.60 -22.46
C ALA A 72 8.61 17.02 -23.14
N SER A 73 8.24 15.79 -22.77
CA SER A 73 6.99 15.15 -23.19
C SER A 73 5.77 15.98 -22.72
N PRO A 74 4.67 16.06 -23.50
CA PRO A 74 3.51 16.89 -23.17
C PRO A 74 2.89 16.62 -21.78
N ALA A 75 3.07 15.41 -21.24
CA ALA A 75 2.64 15.04 -19.89
C ALA A 75 3.46 15.75 -18.79
N ASP A 76 4.77 15.90 -18.98
CA ASP A 76 5.66 16.55 -18.00
C ASP A 76 5.45 18.07 -17.98
N VAL A 77 5.12 18.65 -19.15
CA VAL A 77 4.74 20.06 -19.25
C VAL A 77 3.46 20.34 -18.48
N LEU A 78 2.43 19.48 -18.62
CA LEU A 78 1.17 19.61 -17.90
C LEU A 78 1.33 19.47 -16.37
N VAL A 79 2.19 18.55 -15.92
CA VAL A 79 2.51 18.35 -14.50
C VAL A 79 3.35 19.52 -13.95
N SER A 80 4.26 20.08 -14.75
CA SER A 80 5.04 21.25 -14.33
C SER A 80 4.18 22.51 -14.20
N LEU A 81 3.19 22.70 -15.08
CA LEU A 81 2.24 23.81 -15.04
C LEU A 81 1.27 23.69 -13.86
N SER A 82 0.89 22.47 -13.48
CA SER A 82 0.08 22.24 -12.27
C SER A 82 0.90 22.48 -10.99
N HIS A 83 2.16 22.07 -10.93
CA HIS A 83 3.06 22.38 -9.82
C HIS A 83 3.39 23.88 -9.74
N ALA A 84 3.53 24.57 -10.87
CA ALA A 84 3.76 26.01 -10.91
C ALA A 84 2.54 26.81 -10.42
N SER A 85 1.33 26.39 -10.80
CA SER A 85 0.08 27.01 -10.32
C SER A 85 -0.16 26.75 -8.83
N LEU A 86 0.16 25.54 -8.33
CA LEU A 86 0.10 25.22 -6.90
C LEU A 86 1.15 26.00 -6.09
N ARG A 87 2.40 26.13 -6.58
CA ARG A 87 3.43 26.95 -5.93
C ARG A 87 3.09 28.43 -5.95
N ALA A 88 2.51 28.93 -7.05
CA ALA A 88 2.04 30.32 -7.13
C ALA A 88 0.86 30.59 -6.18
N ALA A 89 -0.06 29.62 -6.03
CA ALA A 89 -1.15 29.68 -5.06
C ALA A 89 -0.62 29.66 -3.61
N ALA A 90 0.32 28.77 -3.29
CA ALA A 90 0.97 28.71 -1.97
C ALA A 90 1.76 29.98 -1.66
N LYS A 91 2.46 30.55 -2.66
CA LYS A 91 3.20 31.81 -2.50
C LYS A 91 2.27 33.00 -2.29
N ARG A 92 1.11 33.02 -2.96
CA ARG A 92 0.04 34.02 -2.73
C ARG A 92 -0.60 33.84 -1.35
N GLN A 93 -0.76 32.61 -0.87
CA GLN A 93 -1.29 32.33 0.46
C GLN A 93 -0.31 32.75 1.55
N ASN A 94 0.99 32.44 1.41
CA ASN A 94 2.03 32.88 2.34
C ASN A 94 2.23 34.40 2.32
N ALA A 95 2.12 35.04 1.16
CA ALA A 95 2.17 36.50 1.05
C ALA A 95 0.95 37.19 1.69
N ARG A 96 -0.24 36.58 1.58
CA ARG A 96 -1.46 37.06 2.26
C ARG A 96 -1.41 36.83 3.76
N ALA A 97 -0.86 35.70 4.21
CA ALA A 97 -0.63 35.42 5.63
C ALA A 97 0.42 36.38 6.22
N ALA A 98 1.48 36.70 5.48
CA ALA A 98 2.48 37.69 5.89
C ALA A 98 1.91 39.12 5.91
N ALA A 99 1.04 39.48 4.95
CA ALA A 99 0.35 40.77 4.94
C ALA A 99 -0.67 40.89 6.08
N ALA A 100 -1.39 39.81 6.39
CA ALA A 100 -2.30 39.74 7.54
C ALA A 100 -1.53 39.81 8.87
N ALA A 101 -0.40 39.10 9.00
CA ALA A 101 0.47 39.19 10.17
C ALA A 101 1.05 40.61 10.37
N LYS A 102 1.32 41.33 9.26
CA LYS A 102 1.80 42.72 9.30
C LYS A 102 0.68 43.72 9.62
N ALA A 103 -0.58 43.39 9.37
CA ALA A 103 -1.75 44.18 9.75
C ALA A 103 -2.18 43.96 11.22
N VAL A 104 -1.66 42.92 11.88
CA VAL A 104 -1.98 42.53 13.28
C VAL A 104 -0.89 42.98 14.28
N ALA A 105 0.18 43.65 13.83
CA ALA A 105 1.14 44.27 14.75
C ALA A 105 0.52 45.54 15.38
N PRO A 106 0.34 45.63 16.71
CA PRO A 106 -0.31 46.78 17.29
C PRO A 106 0.70 47.92 17.48
N VAL A 107 0.27 49.12 17.09
CA VAL A 107 0.60 50.36 17.79
C VAL A 107 0.29 50.16 19.28
N HIS A 108 1.19 50.65 20.14
CA HIS A 108 1.27 50.44 21.58
C HIS A 108 -0.01 50.66 22.42
N ASP A 109 -0.03 49.94 23.55
CA ASP A 109 -0.70 50.18 24.84
C ASP A 109 -2.24 50.28 24.88
N ASN A 110 -2.88 49.20 25.34
CA ASN A 110 -3.83 49.16 26.48
C ASN A 110 -4.59 47.82 26.51
N GLY A 111 -4.85 47.32 27.72
CA GLY A 111 -5.21 45.94 28.06
C GLY A 111 -6.60 45.40 27.69
N ASP A 112 -7.28 45.94 26.68
CA ASP A 112 -8.68 45.57 26.36
C ASP A 112 -8.85 44.68 25.10
N ASN A 113 -7.75 44.15 24.54
CA ASN A 113 -7.74 43.63 23.17
C ASN A 113 -7.92 42.11 23.02
N ALA A 114 -8.16 41.35 24.09
CA ALA A 114 -8.44 39.91 23.97
C ALA A 114 -9.78 39.65 23.27
N ALA A 115 -10.82 40.44 23.59
CA ALA A 115 -12.14 40.34 22.96
C ALA A 115 -12.13 40.80 21.49
N ALA A 116 -11.36 41.85 21.17
CA ALA A 116 -11.22 42.35 19.80
C ALA A 116 -10.44 41.40 18.88
N ALA A 117 -9.46 40.67 19.42
CA ALA A 117 -8.75 39.63 18.66
C ALA A 117 -9.64 38.41 18.36
N GLU A 118 -10.59 38.10 19.25
CA GLU A 118 -11.58 37.03 19.05
C GLU A 118 -12.60 37.40 17.96
N ASP A 119 -13.12 38.64 17.96
CA ASP A 119 -14.04 39.16 16.92
C ASP A 119 -13.40 39.22 15.52
N VAL A 120 -12.09 39.52 15.43
CA VAL A 120 -11.37 39.59 14.14
C VAL A 120 -11.05 38.20 13.58
N LEU A 121 -10.83 37.19 14.43
CA LEU A 121 -10.71 35.79 14.00
C LEU A 121 -12.07 35.22 13.56
N GLU A 122 -13.17 35.72 14.11
CA GLU A 122 -14.53 35.36 13.71
C GLU A 122 -14.91 35.92 12.32
N TRP A 123 -14.35 37.06 11.93
CA TRP A 123 -14.54 37.66 10.59
C TRP A 123 -13.44 37.31 9.57
N ALA A 124 -12.54 36.38 9.87
CA ALA A 124 -11.64 35.87 8.83
C ALA A 124 -12.49 35.13 7.76
N PRO A 125 -12.57 35.61 6.51
CA PRO A 125 -13.31 34.89 5.47
C PRO A 125 -12.70 33.49 5.36
N PRO A 126 -13.52 32.42 5.30
CA PRO A 126 -12.99 31.07 5.16
C PRO A 126 -12.04 31.04 3.96
N PRO A 127 -10.91 30.31 4.05
CA PRO A 127 -9.97 30.21 2.93
C PRO A 127 -10.77 29.88 1.68
N PRO A 128 -10.48 30.54 0.53
CA PRO A 128 -11.29 30.39 -0.67
C PRO A 128 -11.45 28.90 -0.94
N ALA A 129 -12.69 28.43 -0.95
CA ALA A 129 -13.02 27.02 -1.08
C ALA A 129 -12.21 26.46 -2.25
N LEU A 130 -11.18 25.66 -1.94
CA LEU A 130 -10.40 24.98 -2.95
C LEU A 130 -11.41 24.25 -3.82
N ARG A 131 -11.49 24.67 -5.09
CA ARG A 131 -12.47 24.16 -6.05
C ARG A 131 -12.33 22.64 -6.01
N ARG A 132 -13.39 21.95 -5.57
CA ARG A 132 -13.35 20.48 -5.41
C ARG A 132 -12.78 19.89 -6.70
N PRO A 133 -11.69 19.10 -6.64
CA PRO A 133 -11.06 18.60 -7.84
C PRO A 133 -12.08 17.75 -8.61
N VAL A 134 -12.05 17.87 -9.93
CA VAL A 134 -12.87 17.04 -10.82
C VAL A 134 -12.59 15.58 -10.48
N LEU A 135 -13.65 14.79 -10.33
CA LEU A 135 -13.56 13.43 -9.83
C LEU A 135 -12.57 12.55 -10.62
N SER A 136 -12.65 12.59 -11.95
CA SER A 136 -11.78 11.78 -12.80
C SER A 136 -10.30 12.10 -12.57
N VAL A 137 -10.00 13.39 -12.38
CA VAL A 137 -8.64 13.86 -12.12
C VAL A 137 -8.17 13.37 -10.74
N SER A 138 -8.96 13.53 -9.68
CA SER A 138 -8.56 13.06 -8.34
C SER A 138 -8.40 11.53 -8.29
N LEU A 139 -9.31 10.78 -8.92
CA LEU A 139 -9.22 9.33 -9.02
C LEU A 139 -7.95 8.88 -9.76
N TRP A 140 -7.65 9.46 -10.92
CA TRP A 140 -6.46 9.11 -11.69
C TRP A 140 -5.17 9.35 -10.89
N HIS A 141 -5.05 10.51 -10.26
CA HIS A 141 -3.87 10.84 -9.44
C HIS A 141 -3.72 9.89 -8.25
N LEU A 142 -4.83 9.49 -7.62
CA LEU A 142 -4.80 8.53 -6.51
C LEU A 142 -4.41 7.14 -6.99
N ILE A 143 -4.93 6.66 -8.12
CA ILE A 143 -4.53 5.38 -8.71
C ILE A 143 -3.01 5.39 -8.96
N VAL A 144 -2.49 6.40 -9.67
CA VAL A 144 -1.06 6.51 -9.95
C VAL A 144 -0.24 6.57 -8.65
N ARG A 145 -0.72 7.29 -7.63
CA ARG A 145 -0.09 7.37 -6.31
C ARG A 145 0.00 6.01 -5.63
N GLU A 146 -1.11 5.27 -5.55
CA GLU A 146 -1.16 3.98 -4.87
C GLU A 146 -0.34 2.92 -5.61
N PHE A 147 -0.42 2.87 -6.94
CA PHE A 147 0.44 1.99 -7.75
C PHE A 147 1.91 2.28 -7.51
N ARG A 148 2.31 3.56 -7.53
CA ARG A 148 3.70 3.96 -7.27
C ARG A 148 4.10 3.69 -5.82
N SER A 149 3.18 3.79 -4.87
CA SER A 149 3.41 3.45 -3.45
C SER A 149 3.79 1.99 -3.28
N VAL A 150 3.04 1.07 -3.93
CA VAL A 150 3.33 -0.36 -3.91
C VAL A 150 4.65 -0.68 -4.62
N LEU A 151 4.85 -0.12 -5.83
CA LEU A 151 6.08 -0.37 -6.61
C LEU A 151 7.35 0.20 -5.97
N ARG A 152 7.24 1.23 -5.13
CA ARG A 152 8.36 1.77 -4.34
C ARG A 152 8.74 0.92 -3.14
N ARG A 153 7.96 -0.14 -2.83
CA ARG A 153 8.25 -1.12 -1.78
C ARG A 153 8.70 -2.43 -2.42
N PRO A 154 9.93 -2.50 -2.97
CA PRO A 154 10.39 -3.68 -3.71
C PRO A 154 10.42 -4.92 -2.82
N ALA A 155 10.71 -4.78 -1.53
CA ALA A 155 10.71 -5.90 -0.59
C ALA A 155 9.33 -6.55 -0.45
N LEU A 156 8.27 -5.76 -0.28
CA LEU A 156 6.89 -6.27 -0.16
C LEU A 156 6.49 -6.96 -1.47
N PHE A 157 6.66 -6.28 -2.60
CA PHE A 157 6.30 -6.82 -3.91
C PHE A 157 7.08 -8.10 -4.25
N ALA A 158 8.41 -8.08 -4.09
CA ALA A 158 9.25 -9.25 -4.36
C ALA A 158 8.91 -10.43 -3.44
N THR A 159 8.61 -10.19 -2.15
CA THR A 159 8.23 -11.25 -1.22
C THR A 159 6.95 -11.95 -1.69
N HIS A 160 5.95 -11.20 -2.17
CA HIS A 160 4.72 -11.80 -2.71
C HIS A 160 4.98 -12.64 -3.97
N LEU A 161 5.83 -12.19 -4.89
CA LEU A 161 6.16 -12.94 -6.09
C LEU A 161 6.96 -14.22 -5.79
N VAL A 162 8.01 -14.09 -4.96
CA VAL A 162 8.86 -15.22 -4.57
C VAL A 162 8.08 -16.22 -3.75
N ALA A 163 7.28 -15.78 -2.78
CA ALA A 163 6.43 -16.66 -2.00
C ALA A 163 5.41 -17.39 -2.87
N ALA A 164 4.78 -16.71 -3.83
CA ALA A 164 3.83 -17.35 -4.74
C ALA A 164 4.50 -18.42 -5.62
N ALA A 165 5.69 -18.12 -6.18
CA ALA A 165 6.45 -19.09 -6.96
C ALA A 165 6.92 -20.27 -6.10
N ALA A 166 7.49 -20.01 -4.92
CA ALA A 166 7.97 -21.03 -4.00
C ALA A 166 6.84 -21.95 -3.51
N LEU A 167 5.69 -21.37 -3.13
CA LEU A 167 4.51 -22.14 -2.75
C LEU A 167 3.95 -22.94 -3.93
N GLY A 168 3.92 -22.37 -5.13
CA GLY A 168 3.47 -23.06 -6.34
C GLY A 168 4.33 -24.28 -6.66
N VAL A 169 5.66 -24.14 -6.58
CA VAL A 169 6.60 -25.26 -6.75
C VAL A 169 6.44 -26.27 -5.61
N MET A 170 6.44 -25.83 -4.36
CA MET A 170 6.33 -26.71 -3.19
C MET A 170 5.07 -27.57 -3.25
N LEU A 171 3.90 -26.96 -3.44
CA LEU A 171 2.63 -27.69 -3.56
C LEU A 171 2.55 -28.52 -4.83
N GLY A 172 3.04 -28.00 -5.96
CA GLY A 172 3.03 -28.72 -7.22
C GLY A 172 3.89 -29.98 -7.19
N LEU A 173 5.02 -29.95 -6.47
CA LEU A 173 5.88 -31.12 -6.29
C LEU A 173 5.32 -32.12 -5.27
N VAL A 174 4.74 -31.64 -4.17
CA VAL A 174 4.11 -32.52 -3.16
C VAL A 174 2.93 -33.28 -3.75
N TYR A 175 2.15 -32.62 -4.61
CA TYR A 175 1.00 -33.20 -5.29
C TYR A 175 1.29 -33.46 -6.77
N PHE A 176 2.49 -33.92 -7.11
CA PHE A 176 2.88 -34.12 -8.51
C PHE A 176 2.01 -35.19 -9.19
N ASP A 177 1.47 -34.85 -10.36
CA ASP A 177 0.67 -35.73 -11.26
C ASP A 177 -0.30 -36.68 -10.53
N VAL A 178 -1.31 -36.11 -9.87
CA VAL A 178 -2.22 -36.89 -9.03
C VAL A 178 -3.10 -37.82 -9.88
N PRO A 179 -3.13 -39.14 -9.63
CA PRO A 179 -3.94 -40.06 -10.42
C PRO A 179 -5.45 -39.85 -10.19
N ALA A 180 -6.28 -40.23 -11.17
CA ALA A 180 -7.75 -40.19 -11.07
C ALA A 180 -8.31 -41.39 -10.26
N THR A 181 -7.84 -41.55 -9.02
CA THR A 181 -8.32 -42.55 -8.06
C THR A 181 -9.00 -41.87 -6.87
N LEU A 182 -9.77 -42.61 -6.06
CA LEU A 182 -10.39 -42.04 -4.86
C LEU A 182 -9.38 -41.33 -3.92
N PRO A 183 -8.20 -41.90 -3.60
CA PRO A 183 -7.17 -41.18 -2.85
C PRO A 183 -6.67 -39.93 -3.58
N GLY A 184 -6.58 -39.97 -4.90
CA GLY A 184 -6.20 -38.82 -5.71
C GLY A 184 -7.19 -37.66 -5.63
N VAL A 185 -8.49 -37.94 -5.61
CA VAL A 185 -9.53 -36.90 -5.40
C VAL A 185 -9.39 -36.25 -4.02
N ILE A 186 -9.09 -37.03 -2.98
CA ILE A 186 -8.83 -36.50 -1.63
C ILE A 186 -7.58 -35.60 -1.63
N ASN A 187 -6.52 -36.00 -2.34
CA ASN A 187 -5.32 -35.18 -2.50
C ASN A 187 -5.61 -33.85 -3.22
N ARG A 188 -6.45 -33.87 -4.28
CA ARG A 188 -6.93 -32.66 -4.99
C ARG A 188 -7.68 -31.71 -4.05
N MET A 189 -8.57 -32.23 -3.23
CA MET A 189 -9.26 -31.43 -2.21
C MET A 189 -8.30 -30.83 -1.19
N GLY A 190 -7.35 -31.64 -0.69
CA GLY A 190 -6.35 -31.20 0.28
C GLY A 190 -5.54 -30.02 -0.26
N ALA A 191 -5.11 -30.09 -1.52
CA ALA A 191 -4.37 -29.00 -2.16
C ALA A 191 -5.22 -27.73 -2.33
N PHE A 192 -6.50 -27.84 -2.73
CA PHE A 192 -7.40 -26.68 -2.83
C PHE A 192 -7.68 -26.04 -1.47
N PHE A 193 -7.85 -26.85 -0.43
CA PHE A 193 -8.02 -26.39 0.95
C PHE A 193 -6.76 -25.67 1.45
N PHE A 194 -5.58 -26.23 1.17
CA PHE A 194 -4.31 -25.65 1.56
C PHE A 194 -4.02 -24.33 0.83
N PHE A 195 -4.32 -24.26 -0.47
CA PHE A 195 -4.30 -23.00 -1.23
C PHE A 195 -5.15 -21.94 -0.55
N ALA A 196 -6.44 -22.23 -0.30
CA ALA A 196 -7.33 -21.25 0.30
C ALA A 196 -6.82 -20.81 1.68
N SER A 197 -6.32 -21.74 2.49
CA SER A 197 -5.79 -21.43 3.82
C SER A 197 -4.58 -20.49 3.76
N LEU A 198 -3.57 -20.84 2.95
CA LEU A 198 -2.36 -20.03 2.81
C LEU A 198 -2.65 -18.63 2.27
N TRP A 199 -3.47 -18.54 1.22
CA TRP A 199 -3.80 -17.27 0.60
C TRP A 199 -4.73 -16.42 1.48
N GLY A 200 -5.54 -17.05 2.33
CA GLY A 200 -6.26 -16.39 3.43
C GLY A 200 -5.31 -15.64 4.35
N PHE A 201 -4.31 -16.33 4.89
CA PHE A 201 -3.29 -15.72 5.76
C PHE A 201 -2.37 -14.74 5.02
N ALA A 202 -2.05 -14.99 3.74
CA ALA A 202 -1.28 -14.06 2.92
C ALA A 202 -2.01 -12.71 2.73
N GLY A 203 -3.34 -12.67 2.90
CA GLY A 203 -4.15 -11.45 2.94
C GLY A 203 -3.72 -10.46 4.03
N MET A 204 -3.18 -10.95 5.16
CA MET A 204 -2.78 -10.11 6.31
C MET A 204 -1.69 -9.09 5.98
N SER A 205 -0.93 -9.31 4.90
CA SER A 205 0.06 -8.37 4.36
C SER A 205 -0.50 -6.98 4.02
N ALA A 206 -1.80 -6.83 3.79
CA ALA A 206 -2.41 -5.52 3.53
C ALA A 206 -2.57 -4.65 4.79
N ILE A 207 -2.37 -5.21 6.00
CA ILE A 207 -2.54 -4.48 7.26
C ILE A 207 -1.50 -3.36 7.40
N ASP A 208 -0.21 -3.71 7.31
CA ASP A 208 0.91 -2.79 7.50
C ASP A 208 0.84 -1.53 6.61
N PRO A 209 0.71 -1.63 5.27
CA PRO A 209 0.61 -0.46 4.40
C PRO A 209 -0.67 0.36 4.63
N THR A 210 -1.72 -0.24 5.20
CA THR A 210 -2.95 0.47 5.56
C THR A 210 -2.77 1.28 6.84
N PHE A 211 -2.03 0.76 7.82
CA PHE A 211 -1.69 1.50 9.04
C PHE A 211 -0.75 2.66 8.75
N GLU A 212 0.29 2.44 7.93
CA GLU A 212 1.30 3.47 7.66
C GLU A 212 0.72 4.70 6.94
N SER A 213 -0.22 4.50 6.01
CA SER A 213 -0.85 5.61 5.30
C SER A 213 -1.98 6.28 6.07
N ARG A 214 -2.44 5.70 7.19
CA ARG A 214 -3.67 6.08 7.89
C ARG A 214 -3.74 7.57 8.19
N TYR A 215 -2.68 8.12 8.78
CA TYR A 215 -2.61 9.53 9.13
C TYR A 215 -2.71 10.44 7.90
N ARG A 216 -1.95 10.14 6.84
CA ARG A 216 -1.97 10.91 5.58
C ARG A 216 -3.35 10.90 4.94
N ASP A 217 -3.98 9.73 4.89
CA ASP A 217 -5.29 9.57 4.27
C ASP A 217 -6.38 10.25 5.09
N GLN A 218 -6.31 10.19 6.43
CA GLN A 218 -7.18 10.96 7.33
C GLN A 218 -7.08 12.46 7.06
N THR A 219 -5.87 13.02 7.03
CA THR A 219 -5.68 14.46 6.79
C THR A 219 -6.21 14.88 5.42
N GLY A 220 -5.95 14.10 4.37
CA GLY A 220 -6.45 14.43 3.03
C GLY A 220 -7.98 14.36 2.92
N LEU A 221 -8.62 13.43 3.62
CA LEU A 221 -10.08 13.33 3.68
C LEU A 221 -10.72 14.49 4.47
N LEU A 222 -10.09 14.91 5.57
CA LEU A 222 -10.55 16.06 6.38
C LEU A 222 -10.41 17.39 5.63
N ASN A 223 -9.34 17.54 4.85
CA ASN A 223 -9.11 18.73 4.02
C ASN A 223 -9.98 18.76 2.74
N LEU A 224 -10.77 17.71 2.49
CA LEU A 224 -11.57 17.54 1.27
C LEU A 224 -10.72 17.56 -0.02
N ASP A 225 -9.46 17.10 0.07
CA ASP A 225 -8.55 17.01 -1.07
C ASP A 225 -9.04 16.01 -2.12
N PHE A 226 -9.70 14.95 -1.67
CA PHE A 226 -10.29 13.92 -2.53
C PHE A 226 -11.45 13.22 -1.81
N PRO A 227 -12.43 12.66 -2.53
CA PRO A 227 -13.53 11.95 -1.91
C PRO A 227 -13.13 10.52 -1.49
N VAL A 228 -13.81 9.98 -0.46
CA VAL A 228 -13.52 8.67 0.15
C VAL A 228 -13.54 7.53 -0.88
N TYR A 229 -14.48 7.56 -1.83
CA TYR A 229 -14.60 6.49 -2.83
C TYR A 229 -13.44 6.47 -3.83
N SER A 230 -12.86 7.62 -4.18
CA SER A 230 -11.68 7.66 -5.05
C SER A 230 -10.46 7.06 -4.36
N LEU A 231 -10.30 7.32 -3.06
CA LEU A 231 -9.24 6.70 -2.26
C LEU A 231 -9.42 5.19 -2.16
N LEU A 232 -10.63 4.74 -1.84
CA LEU A 232 -10.97 3.33 -1.73
C LEU A 232 -10.68 2.58 -3.04
N LEU A 233 -11.21 3.09 -4.15
CA LEU A 233 -11.07 2.46 -5.45
C LEU A 233 -9.60 2.40 -5.88
N ALA A 234 -8.85 3.50 -5.72
CA ALA A 234 -7.43 3.53 -6.04
C ALA A 234 -6.63 2.50 -5.22
N ARG A 235 -6.92 2.40 -3.92
CA ARG A 235 -6.23 1.49 -3.00
C ARG A 235 -6.55 0.03 -3.27
N VAL A 236 -7.84 -0.31 -3.37
CA VAL A 236 -8.27 -1.67 -3.67
C VAL A 236 -7.73 -2.10 -5.03
N LEU A 237 -7.78 -1.25 -6.04
CA LEU A 237 -7.26 -1.58 -7.37
C LEU A 237 -5.74 -1.81 -7.38
N ALA A 238 -4.97 -0.96 -6.71
CA ALA A 238 -3.51 -1.10 -6.64
C ALA A 238 -3.07 -2.36 -5.88
N ASP A 239 -3.67 -2.64 -4.71
CA ASP A 239 -3.37 -3.87 -3.94
C ASP A 239 -3.83 -5.13 -4.69
N SER A 240 -5.06 -5.14 -5.18
CA SER A 240 -5.65 -6.32 -5.83
C SER A 240 -4.84 -6.72 -7.06
N LEU A 241 -4.48 -5.76 -7.93
CA LEU A 241 -3.75 -6.09 -9.15
C LEU A 241 -2.31 -6.52 -8.86
N LEU A 242 -1.56 -5.72 -8.07
CA LEU A 242 -0.12 -5.94 -7.91
C LEU A 242 0.21 -7.04 -6.90
N LEU A 243 -0.49 -7.10 -5.77
CA LEU A 243 -0.15 -7.99 -4.65
C LEU A 243 -1.04 -9.24 -4.56
N ARG A 244 -2.13 -9.32 -5.35
CA ARG A 244 -3.04 -10.47 -5.35
C ARG A 244 -3.09 -11.18 -6.70
N VAL A 245 -3.50 -10.48 -7.76
CA VAL A 245 -3.72 -11.06 -9.09
C VAL A 245 -2.42 -11.56 -9.70
N ILE A 246 -1.36 -10.74 -9.76
CA ILE A 246 -0.08 -11.15 -10.35
C ILE A 246 0.52 -12.36 -9.60
N PRO A 247 0.64 -12.37 -8.25
CA PRO A 247 1.12 -13.55 -7.52
C PRO A 247 0.25 -14.79 -7.73
N THR A 248 -1.07 -14.65 -7.79
CA THR A 248 -1.98 -15.78 -8.05
C THR A 248 -1.77 -16.37 -9.44
N ILE A 249 -1.54 -15.54 -10.46
CA ILE A 249 -1.23 -15.99 -11.82
C ILE A 249 0.08 -16.80 -11.81
N ILE A 250 1.12 -16.32 -11.14
CA ILE A 250 2.41 -17.03 -11.05
C ILE A 250 2.24 -18.36 -10.34
N TYR A 251 1.59 -18.37 -9.18
CA TYR A 251 1.31 -19.59 -8.42
C TYR A 251 0.57 -20.61 -9.29
N GLY A 252 -0.55 -20.21 -9.90
CA GLY A 252 -1.39 -21.14 -10.65
C GLY A 252 -0.74 -21.61 -11.95
N SER A 253 0.08 -20.79 -12.61
CA SER A 253 0.83 -21.20 -13.80
C SER A 253 1.86 -22.30 -13.51
N ILE A 254 2.35 -22.38 -12.28
CA ILE A 254 3.30 -23.41 -11.83
C ILE A 254 2.54 -24.61 -11.26
N PHE A 255 1.67 -24.38 -10.28
CA PHE A 255 0.96 -25.42 -9.53
C PHE A 255 0.00 -26.23 -10.40
N TYR A 256 -0.77 -25.58 -11.28
CA TYR A 256 -1.83 -26.22 -12.06
C TYR A 256 -1.30 -27.33 -12.99
N PRO A 257 -0.27 -27.10 -13.82
CA PRO A 257 0.30 -28.16 -14.64
C PRO A 257 1.07 -29.21 -13.82
N LEU A 258 1.81 -28.81 -12.76
CA LEU A 258 2.58 -29.76 -11.94
C LEU A 258 1.69 -30.81 -11.25
N MET A 259 0.51 -30.39 -10.79
CA MET A 259 -0.41 -31.28 -10.08
C MET A 259 -1.17 -32.24 -11.01
N GLY A 260 -1.09 -32.05 -12.34
CA GLY A 260 -1.93 -32.80 -13.28
C GLY A 260 -3.41 -32.46 -13.12
N LEU A 261 -3.74 -31.19 -12.88
CA LEU A 261 -5.12 -30.69 -12.97
C LEU A 261 -5.61 -30.76 -14.42
N ARG A 262 -6.93 -30.67 -14.61
CA ARG A 262 -7.57 -30.83 -15.92
C ARG A 262 -6.88 -30.03 -17.03
N ALA A 263 -6.48 -30.70 -18.13
CA ALA A 263 -5.85 -30.09 -19.29
C ALA A 263 -6.84 -29.30 -20.20
N SER A 264 -7.57 -28.35 -19.62
CA SER A 264 -8.47 -27.43 -20.35
C SER A 264 -8.10 -25.99 -20.04
N THR A 265 -7.86 -25.21 -21.10
CA THR A 265 -7.56 -23.78 -20.99
C THR A 265 -8.66 -23.01 -20.25
N GLN A 266 -9.93 -23.38 -20.46
CA GLN A 266 -11.05 -22.76 -19.76
C GLN A 266 -11.00 -23.02 -18.25
N SER A 267 -10.72 -24.26 -17.85
CA SER A 267 -10.64 -24.65 -16.44
C SER A 267 -9.45 -23.99 -15.74
N PHE A 268 -8.33 -23.79 -16.44
CA PHE A 268 -7.19 -23.04 -15.94
C PHE A 268 -7.55 -21.56 -15.66
N PHE A 269 -8.14 -20.85 -16.61
CA PHE A 269 -8.50 -19.44 -16.40
C PHE A 269 -9.59 -19.26 -15.34
N VAL A 270 -10.53 -20.20 -15.25
CA VAL A 270 -11.53 -20.22 -14.16
C VAL A 270 -10.84 -20.39 -12.80
N PHE A 271 -9.88 -21.30 -12.68
CA PHE A 271 -9.09 -21.50 -11.47
C PHE A 271 -8.33 -20.22 -11.06
N ILE A 272 -7.60 -19.61 -11.99
CA ILE A 272 -6.88 -18.35 -11.75
C ILE A 272 -7.85 -17.23 -11.35
N GLY A 273 -8.98 -17.09 -12.06
CA GLY A 273 -9.97 -16.05 -11.79
C GLY A 273 -10.60 -16.17 -10.40
N ILE A 274 -11.00 -17.38 -10.00
CA ILE A 274 -11.54 -17.64 -8.66
C ILE A 274 -10.47 -17.38 -7.59
N GLY A 275 -9.24 -17.86 -7.80
CA GLY A 275 -8.13 -17.62 -6.87
C GLY A 275 -7.81 -16.14 -6.70
N ALA A 276 -7.84 -15.36 -7.78
CA ALA A 276 -7.60 -13.93 -7.78
C ALA A 276 -8.72 -13.16 -7.05
N LEU A 277 -9.97 -13.58 -7.24
CA LEU A 277 -11.13 -13.05 -6.50
C LEU A 277 -11.01 -13.32 -5.00
N TYR A 278 -10.64 -14.55 -4.63
CA TYR A 278 -10.47 -14.94 -3.23
C TYR A 278 -9.37 -14.14 -2.53
N THR A 279 -8.19 -14.04 -3.14
CA THR A 279 -7.05 -13.28 -2.59
C THR A 279 -7.35 -11.79 -2.48
N THR A 280 -8.07 -11.22 -3.46
CA THR A 280 -8.58 -9.85 -3.40
C THR A 280 -9.52 -9.66 -2.21
N ASN A 281 -10.47 -10.58 -2.02
CA ASN A 281 -11.43 -10.52 -0.93
C ASN A 281 -10.75 -10.55 0.44
N MET A 282 -9.73 -11.40 0.59
CA MET A 282 -8.90 -11.48 1.80
C MET A 282 -8.07 -10.21 2.03
N GLY A 283 -7.56 -9.58 0.96
CA GLY A 283 -6.89 -8.28 1.05
C GLY A 283 -7.83 -7.18 1.54
N ILE A 284 -9.06 -7.09 1.01
CA ILE A 284 -10.05 -6.09 1.43
C ILE A 284 -10.49 -6.33 2.87
N LEU A 285 -10.71 -7.59 3.26
CA LEU A 285 -11.01 -7.95 4.65
C LEU A 285 -9.89 -7.49 5.59
N ALA A 286 -8.63 -7.69 5.20
CA ALA A 286 -7.49 -7.25 5.98
C ALA A 286 -7.41 -5.72 6.12
N MET A 287 -7.67 -4.99 5.04
CA MET A 287 -7.77 -3.53 5.08
C MET A 287 -8.91 -3.05 5.98
N LEU A 288 -10.07 -3.70 5.95
CA LEU A 288 -11.22 -3.39 6.80
C LEU A 288 -10.90 -3.59 8.28
N VAL A 289 -10.25 -4.70 8.64
CA VAL A 289 -9.82 -4.93 10.02
C VAL A 289 -8.77 -3.89 10.43
N ALA A 290 -7.84 -3.54 9.53
CA ALA A 290 -6.82 -2.54 9.81
C ALA A 290 -7.39 -1.12 10.04
N THR A 291 -8.45 -0.71 9.33
CA THR A 291 -9.08 0.60 9.55
C THR A 291 -9.84 0.67 10.87
N LEU A 292 -10.45 -0.44 11.28
CA LEU A 292 -11.23 -0.53 12.53
C LEU A 292 -10.36 -0.74 13.77
N ALA A 293 -9.22 -1.40 13.63
CA ALA A 293 -8.36 -1.72 14.76
C ALA A 293 -7.60 -0.49 15.31
N PRO A 294 -7.36 -0.44 16.63
CA PRO A 294 -6.60 0.64 17.26
C PRO A 294 -5.09 0.52 17.02
N SER A 295 -4.57 -0.70 16.87
CA SER A 295 -3.15 -0.98 16.66
C SER A 295 -2.96 -2.12 15.67
N MET A 296 -1.77 -2.17 15.05
CA MET A 296 -1.42 -3.19 14.07
C MET A 296 -1.45 -4.61 14.67
N GLY A 297 -0.94 -4.78 15.90
CA GLY A 297 -0.94 -6.08 16.57
C GLY A 297 -2.35 -6.63 16.80
N VAL A 298 -3.28 -5.77 17.25
CA VAL A 298 -4.69 -6.16 17.43
C VAL A 298 -5.32 -6.55 16.09
N ALA A 299 -5.04 -5.81 15.01
CA ALA A 299 -5.56 -6.12 13.69
C ALA A 299 -5.15 -7.51 13.20
N ILE A 300 -3.87 -7.87 13.38
CA ILE A 300 -3.33 -9.18 12.98
C ILE A 300 -4.02 -10.32 13.75
N VAL A 301 -4.15 -10.19 15.07
CA VAL A 301 -4.79 -11.23 15.90
C VAL A 301 -6.25 -11.39 15.54
N VAL A 302 -7.00 -10.29 15.42
CA VAL A 302 -8.42 -10.32 15.06
C VAL A 302 -8.61 -10.94 13.68
N LEU A 303 -7.82 -10.55 12.69
CA LEU A 303 -7.91 -11.08 11.34
C LEU A 303 -7.55 -12.57 11.29
N ALA A 304 -6.53 -13.01 12.02
CA ALA A 304 -6.15 -14.41 12.10
C ALA A 304 -7.30 -15.27 12.67
N ILE A 305 -7.97 -14.80 13.72
CA ILE A 305 -9.15 -15.47 14.29
C ILE A 305 -10.28 -15.54 13.26
N VAL A 306 -10.57 -14.45 12.56
CA VAL A 306 -11.61 -14.41 11.51
C VAL A 306 -11.30 -15.41 10.39
N ILE A 307 -10.04 -15.49 9.94
CA ILE A 307 -9.60 -16.44 8.91
C ILE A 307 -9.76 -17.88 9.43
N LEU A 308 -9.36 -18.18 10.66
CA LEU A 308 -9.52 -19.51 11.26
C LEU A 308 -11.00 -19.94 11.33
N PHE A 309 -11.91 -19.03 11.68
CA PHE A 309 -13.35 -19.29 11.62
C PHE A 309 -13.80 -19.59 10.18
N MET A 310 -13.32 -18.84 9.19
CA MET A 310 -13.66 -19.10 7.78
C MET A 310 -13.14 -20.45 7.28
N VAL A 311 -11.94 -20.87 7.73
CA VAL A 311 -11.33 -22.17 7.44
C VAL A 311 -12.14 -23.31 8.07
N LEU A 312 -12.56 -23.16 9.34
CA LEU A 312 -13.38 -24.14 10.05
C LEU A 312 -14.69 -24.45 9.30
N PHE A 313 -15.36 -23.39 8.81
CA PHE A 313 -16.58 -23.50 8.00
C PHE A 313 -16.30 -23.64 6.49
N GLY A 314 -15.08 -24.02 6.10
CA GLY A 314 -14.63 -24.08 4.71
C GLY A 314 -15.22 -25.22 3.87
N GLY A 315 -16.05 -26.09 4.45
CA GLY A 315 -16.72 -27.20 3.77
C GLY A 315 -15.91 -28.49 3.64
N PHE A 316 -14.66 -28.49 4.14
CA PHE A 316 -13.79 -29.67 4.18
C PHE A 316 -13.71 -30.31 5.56
N LEU A 317 -13.52 -29.50 6.61
CA LEU A 317 -13.26 -29.99 7.98
C LEU A 317 -14.50 -30.51 8.69
N VAL A 318 -15.66 -29.92 8.43
CA VAL A 318 -16.91 -30.27 9.09
C VAL A 318 -17.96 -30.60 8.03
N ASN A 319 -18.59 -31.76 8.19
CA ASN A 319 -19.62 -32.23 7.29
C ASN A 319 -20.88 -31.33 7.42
N PRO A 320 -21.45 -30.83 6.31
CA PRO A 320 -22.67 -30.02 6.35
C PRO A 320 -23.88 -30.75 6.93
N ALA A 321 -23.96 -32.07 6.83
CA ALA A 321 -25.11 -32.85 7.32
C ALA A 321 -25.23 -32.82 8.85
N SER A 322 -24.12 -32.62 9.56
CA SER A 322 -24.07 -32.51 11.02
C SER A 322 -24.20 -31.08 11.55
N MET A 323 -24.35 -30.08 10.66
CA MET A 323 -24.33 -28.67 11.03
C MET A 323 -25.74 -28.13 11.36
N PRO A 324 -25.91 -27.37 12.46
CA PRO A 324 -27.14 -26.61 12.71
C PRO A 324 -27.44 -25.59 11.59
N PRO A 325 -28.72 -25.25 11.32
CA PRO A 325 -29.11 -24.36 10.22
C PRO A 325 -28.41 -22.98 10.22
N ILE A 326 -28.18 -22.40 11.40
CA ILE A 326 -27.49 -21.10 11.55
C ILE A 326 -26.05 -21.18 11.04
N THR A 327 -25.35 -22.27 11.35
CA THR A 327 -23.96 -22.48 10.92
C THR A 327 -23.86 -22.74 9.42
N LEU A 328 -24.93 -23.27 8.80
CA LEU A 328 -25.02 -23.41 7.35
C LEU A 328 -25.09 -22.05 6.64
N ALA A 329 -25.80 -21.08 7.22
CA ALA A 329 -25.82 -19.71 6.70
C ALA A 329 -24.43 -19.04 6.81
N LEU A 330 -23.73 -19.23 7.93
CA LEU A 330 -22.36 -18.73 8.12
C LEU A 330 -21.36 -19.35 7.12
N ARG A 331 -21.51 -20.64 6.82
CA ARG A 331 -20.73 -21.32 5.78
C ARG A 331 -20.93 -20.66 4.41
N GLN A 332 -22.16 -20.34 4.02
CA GLN A 332 -22.43 -19.70 2.73
C GLN A 332 -21.87 -18.28 2.64
N LEU A 333 -21.73 -17.58 3.77
CA LEU A 333 -21.11 -16.26 3.84
C LEU A 333 -19.58 -16.31 3.71
N SER A 334 -18.95 -17.44 4.05
CA SER A 334 -17.50 -17.60 4.03
C SER A 334 -16.93 -17.57 2.61
N PRO A 335 -16.04 -16.63 2.27
CA PRO A 335 -15.39 -16.62 0.95
C PRO A 335 -14.45 -17.81 0.76
N PHE A 336 -13.97 -18.41 1.85
CA PHE A 336 -13.21 -19.65 1.81
C PHE A 336 -14.07 -20.78 1.23
N TYR A 337 -15.26 -20.99 1.77
CA TYR A 337 -16.17 -22.05 1.33
C TYR A 337 -16.55 -21.90 -0.15
N GLN A 338 -16.85 -20.67 -0.57
CA GLN A 338 -17.22 -20.38 -1.96
C GLN A 338 -16.06 -20.68 -2.92
N THR A 339 -14.83 -20.35 -2.55
CA THR A 339 -13.62 -20.61 -3.33
C THR A 339 -13.33 -22.11 -3.42
N PHE A 340 -13.33 -22.80 -2.27
CA PHE A 340 -13.11 -24.24 -2.20
C PHE A 340 -14.14 -25.00 -3.04
N SER A 341 -15.44 -24.69 -2.87
CA SER A 341 -16.50 -25.31 -3.65
C SER A 341 -16.35 -25.03 -5.15
N SER A 342 -15.93 -23.82 -5.53
CA SER A 342 -15.74 -23.47 -6.94
C SER A 342 -14.57 -24.24 -7.58
N PHE A 343 -13.47 -24.45 -6.85
CA PHE A 343 -12.37 -25.30 -7.33
C PHE A 343 -12.79 -26.76 -7.49
N LEU A 344 -13.50 -27.31 -6.51
CA LEU A 344 -14.03 -28.68 -6.61
C LEU A 344 -14.99 -28.81 -7.80
N LEU A 345 -15.88 -27.85 -8.01
CA LEU A 345 -16.83 -27.87 -9.14
C LEU A 345 -16.11 -27.70 -10.48
N ASN A 346 -15.07 -26.88 -10.56
CA ASN A 346 -14.29 -26.71 -11.79
C ASN A 346 -13.57 -28.01 -12.20
N GLU A 347 -13.18 -28.82 -11.22
CA GLU A 347 -12.44 -30.06 -11.42
C GLU A 347 -13.34 -31.30 -11.60
N LEU A 348 -14.39 -31.45 -10.78
CA LEU A 348 -15.16 -32.69 -10.64
C LEU A 348 -16.55 -32.68 -11.27
N LYS A 349 -17.13 -31.51 -11.56
CA LYS A 349 -18.52 -31.40 -12.03
C LYS A 349 -18.68 -31.96 -13.44
N ASP A 350 -19.86 -32.48 -13.78
CA ASP A 350 -20.28 -32.87 -15.15
C ASP A 350 -19.46 -34.01 -15.78
N ASN A 351 -19.11 -35.03 -14.97
CA ASN A 351 -18.36 -36.22 -15.39
C ASN A 351 -17.02 -35.90 -16.07
N GLN A 352 -16.45 -34.73 -15.76
CA GLN A 352 -15.18 -34.30 -16.34
C GLN A 352 -13.99 -35.09 -15.78
N MET A 353 -14.19 -35.77 -14.64
CA MET A 353 -13.29 -36.76 -14.08
C MET A 353 -14.10 -37.97 -13.59
N ASN A 354 -13.84 -39.13 -14.21
CA ASN A 354 -14.26 -40.41 -13.68
C ASN A 354 -13.11 -40.96 -12.84
N PHE A 355 -13.39 -41.40 -11.63
CA PHE A 355 -12.37 -41.94 -10.74
C PHE A 355 -12.53 -43.45 -10.56
N ARG A 356 -11.39 -44.11 -10.38
CA ARG A 356 -11.35 -45.52 -9.98
C ARG A 356 -11.49 -45.63 -8.47
N LEU A 357 -12.40 -46.50 -8.04
CA LEU A 357 -12.65 -46.82 -6.65
C LEU A 357 -12.07 -48.22 -6.38
N ASP A 358 -10.97 -48.26 -5.65
CA ASP A 358 -10.33 -49.51 -5.23
C ASP A 358 -10.89 -49.89 -3.86
N VAL A 359 -11.69 -50.97 -3.81
CA VAL A 359 -12.33 -51.47 -2.58
C VAL A 359 -11.83 -52.87 -2.30
N GLU A 360 -11.41 -53.09 -1.06
CA GLU A 360 -11.10 -54.42 -0.55
C GLU A 360 -12.40 -55.10 -0.10
N MET A 361 -12.77 -56.21 -0.76
CA MET A 361 -13.90 -57.04 -0.38
C MET A 361 -13.41 -58.46 -0.14
N ALA A 362 -13.64 -58.98 1.07
CA ALA A 362 -13.23 -60.34 1.47
C ALA A 362 -11.73 -60.67 1.19
N GLY A 363 -10.84 -59.71 1.44
CA GLY A 363 -9.39 -59.86 1.23
C GLY A 363 -8.93 -59.80 -0.22
N THR A 364 -9.83 -59.49 -1.17
CA THR A 364 -9.52 -59.28 -2.58
C THR A 364 -9.77 -57.82 -2.97
N TRP A 365 -8.82 -57.19 -3.64
CA TRP A 365 -8.98 -55.84 -4.18
C TRP A 365 -9.80 -55.88 -5.47
N THR A 366 -10.92 -55.17 -5.47
CA THR A 366 -11.75 -54.97 -6.66
C THR A 366 -11.76 -53.50 -7.04
N SER A 367 -11.53 -53.20 -8.32
CA SER A 367 -11.53 -51.84 -8.85
C SER A 367 -12.83 -51.57 -9.58
N ILE A 368 -13.64 -50.64 -9.06
CA ILE A 368 -14.82 -50.13 -9.75
C ILE A 368 -14.37 -48.90 -10.54
N GLU A 369 -14.36 -49.01 -11.87
CA GLU A 369 -14.06 -47.90 -12.76
C GLU A 369 -15.30 -47.05 -13.05
N GLY A 370 -15.09 -45.78 -13.40
CA GLY A 370 -16.17 -44.94 -13.92
C GLY A 370 -17.03 -44.25 -12.86
N VAL A 371 -16.58 -44.16 -11.60
CA VAL A 371 -17.36 -43.44 -10.58
C VAL A 371 -17.34 -41.94 -10.88
N GLN A 372 -18.54 -41.34 -10.92
CA GLN A 372 -18.71 -39.95 -11.32
C GLN A 372 -18.30 -38.97 -10.21
N GLY A 373 -17.56 -37.92 -10.57
CA GLY A 373 -17.24 -36.79 -9.68
C GLY A 373 -18.46 -36.16 -8.98
N ASN A 374 -19.63 -36.19 -9.62
CA ASN A 374 -20.89 -35.72 -9.05
C ASN A 374 -21.32 -36.45 -7.78
N THR A 375 -21.07 -37.77 -7.70
CA THR A 375 -21.36 -38.57 -6.51
C THR A 375 -20.48 -38.10 -5.35
N PHE A 376 -19.21 -37.82 -5.64
CA PHE A 376 -18.27 -37.34 -4.64
C PHE A 376 -18.60 -35.91 -4.15
N LEU A 377 -19.01 -35.01 -5.04
CA LEU A 377 -19.48 -33.67 -4.67
C LEU A 377 -20.64 -33.71 -3.66
N SER A 378 -21.55 -34.68 -3.82
CA SER A 378 -22.68 -34.85 -2.89
C SER A 378 -22.25 -35.29 -1.49
N VAL A 379 -21.19 -36.11 -1.39
CA VAL A 379 -20.62 -36.57 -0.10
C VAL A 379 -19.94 -35.41 0.64
N VAL A 380 -19.24 -34.53 -0.09
CA VAL A 380 -18.65 -33.29 0.47
C VAL A 380 -19.73 -32.25 0.81
N GLY A 381 -20.97 -32.48 0.36
CA GLY A 381 -22.10 -31.59 0.56
C GLY A 381 -22.02 -30.30 -0.25
N VAL A 382 -21.41 -30.40 -1.45
CA VAL A 382 -21.57 -29.40 -2.51
C VAL A 382 -22.74 -29.86 -3.38
N ASP A 383 -23.82 -29.06 -3.38
CA ASP A 383 -25.05 -29.39 -4.10
C ASP A 383 -24.77 -29.62 -5.60
N ARG A 384 -25.31 -30.70 -6.17
CA ARG A 384 -25.11 -31.10 -7.58
C ARG A 384 -25.65 -30.05 -8.56
N LYS A 385 -26.69 -29.30 -8.18
CA LYS A 385 -27.25 -28.21 -9.00
C LYS A 385 -26.39 -26.94 -8.96
N SER A 386 -25.40 -26.89 -8.05
CA SER A 386 -24.51 -25.74 -7.94
C SER A 386 -23.66 -25.59 -9.21
N SER A 387 -23.47 -24.35 -9.65
CA SER A 387 -22.56 -24.02 -10.73
C SER A 387 -21.39 -23.23 -10.18
N VAL A 388 -20.24 -23.37 -10.84
CA VAL A 388 -19.07 -22.52 -10.59
C VAL A 388 -19.46 -21.04 -10.65
N LEU A 389 -20.37 -20.69 -11.58
CA LEU A 389 -20.88 -19.33 -11.72
C LEU A 389 -21.59 -18.84 -10.45
N ARG A 390 -22.46 -19.66 -9.84
CA ARG A 390 -23.20 -19.26 -8.62
C ARG A 390 -22.26 -18.90 -7.46
N HIS A 391 -21.23 -19.71 -7.26
CA HIS A 391 -20.24 -19.46 -6.22
C HIS A 391 -19.31 -18.29 -6.58
N SER A 392 -18.94 -18.15 -7.85
CA SER A 392 -18.16 -17.01 -8.34
C SER A 392 -18.93 -15.69 -8.20
N THR A 393 -20.23 -15.66 -8.51
CA THR A 393 -21.08 -14.48 -8.29
C THR A 393 -21.21 -14.14 -6.81
N ALA A 394 -21.26 -15.15 -5.94
CA ALA A 394 -21.29 -14.92 -4.49
C ALA A 394 -19.97 -14.29 -3.99
N LEU A 395 -18.82 -14.70 -4.54
CA LEU A 395 -17.52 -14.07 -4.24
C LEU A 395 -17.47 -12.60 -4.70
N TRP A 396 -17.99 -12.30 -5.88
CA TRP A 396 -18.12 -10.92 -6.36
C TRP A 396 -19.01 -10.07 -5.44
N LEU A 397 -20.18 -10.59 -5.05
CA LEU A 397 -21.08 -9.91 -4.11
C LEU A 397 -20.41 -9.69 -2.76
N HIS A 398 -19.66 -10.67 -2.27
CA HIS A 398 -18.91 -10.54 -1.02
C HIS A 398 -17.81 -9.47 -1.14
N THR A 399 -17.11 -9.41 -2.26
CA THR A 399 -16.09 -8.39 -2.54
C THR A 399 -16.69 -6.98 -2.54
N ILE A 400 -17.86 -6.81 -3.17
CA ILE A 400 -18.61 -5.54 -3.16
C ILE A 400 -19.06 -5.19 -1.74
N PHE A 401 -19.57 -6.17 -1.00
CA PHE A 401 -20.01 -6.00 0.39
C PHE A 401 -18.87 -5.56 1.31
N LEU A 402 -17.71 -6.22 1.27
CA LEU A 402 -16.55 -5.80 2.06
C LEU A 402 -16.02 -4.44 1.62
N SER A 403 -16.04 -4.13 0.32
CA SER A 403 -15.67 -2.81 -0.19
C SER A 403 -16.60 -1.72 0.34
N LEU A 404 -17.91 -2.01 0.43
CA LEU A 404 -18.89 -1.10 1.03
C LEU A 404 -18.65 -0.92 2.53
N LEU A 405 -18.37 -2.00 3.28
CA LEU A 405 -18.02 -1.89 4.69
C LEU A 405 -16.74 -1.09 4.90
N LEU A 406 -15.73 -1.30 4.05
CA LEU A 406 -14.49 -0.53 4.07
C LEU A 406 -14.78 0.95 3.77
N TYR A 407 -15.61 1.26 2.77
CA TYR A 407 -16.08 2.62 2.49
C TYR A 407 -16.73 3.28 3.72
N LEU A 408 -17.67 2.57 4.37
CA LEU A 408 -18.36 3.08 5.56
C LEU A 408 -17.39 3.27 6.72
N SER A 409 -16.44 2.34 6.92
CA SER A 409 -15.41 2.47 7.95
C SER A 409 -14.55 3.70 7.71
N LEU A 410 -14.08 3.95 6.48
CA LEU A 410 -13.29 5.12 6.13
C LEU A 410 -14.10 6.41 6.30
N ARG A 411 -15.38 6.40 5.91
CA ARG A 411 -16.25 7.56 6.02
C ARG A 411 -16.54 7.92 7.48
N PHE A 412 -16.85 6.96 8.34
CA PHE A 412 -17.24 7.24 9.72
C PHE A 412 -16.06 7.30 10.68
N ALA A 413 -15.01 6.50 10.48
CA ALA A 413 -13.84 6.51 11.35
C ALA A 413 -12.93 7.73 11.09
N PHE A 414 -12.86 8.23 9.85
CA PHE A 414 -11.95 9.34 9.50
C PHE A 414 -12.63 10.69 9.33
N VAL A 415 -13.95 10.72 9.11
CA VAL A 415 -14.74 11.95 9.19
C VAL A 415 -15.60 11.87 10.45
N PRO A 416 -15.02 12.09 11.66
CA PRO A 416 -15.84 12.28 12.82
C PRO A 416 -16.74 13.48 12.52
N GLY A 417 -18.06 13.23 12.47
CA GLY A 417 -19.03 14.31 12.54
C GLY A 417 -18.65 15.18 13.74
N ARG A 418 -18.80 16.50 13.62
CA ARG A 418 -18.41 17.53 14.62
C ARG A 418 -18.93 17.28 16.06
N ARG A 419 -19.67 16.20 16.32
CA ARG A 419 -20.29 15.83 17.60
C ARG A 419 -19.45 14.97 18.54
N TRP A 420 -18.36 14.32 18.10
CA TRP A 420 -17.57 13.42 18.96
C TRP A 420 -16.33 14.05 19.65
N ARG A 421 -16.26 15.40 19.70
CA ARG A 421 -15.24 16.12 20.49
C ARG A 421 -15.76 16.64 21.84
N ARG A 422 -16.95 16.23 22.28
CA ARG A 422 -17.50 16.52 23.61
C ARG A 422 -17.91 15.22 24.29
N ALA A 423 -16.93 14.46 24.75
CA ALA A 423 -17.11 13.43 25.78
C ALA A 423 -15.76 13.24 26.46
#